data_AF-I8T3T8-F1
#
_entry.id   AF-I8T3T8-F1
#
_cell.length_a   1.000
_cell.length_b   1.000
_cell.length_c   1.000
_cell.angle_alpha   90.00
_cell.angle_beta   90.00
_cell.angle_gamma   90.00
#
_symmetry.space_group_name_H-M   'P 1'
#
loop_
_entity.id
_entity.type
_entity.pdbx_description
1 polymer ?
#
loop_
_entity_poly.entity_id
_entity_poly.type
_entity_poly.pdbx_seq_one_letter_code
_entity_poly.pdbx_strand_id
1 'polypeptide(L)' 'MERVRRDLSQEALAHLVATTQSHLSEIERGVAAVQLDMIARIADALLVEPMTLLDLHTGNTLRNTEQN' A
#
# COMPACT_ATOMS: atom_id res chain seq x y z
N MET A 1 -5.56 6.15 -5.66
CA MET A 1 -5.82 5.01 -4.76
C MET A 1 -7.03 4.23 -5.25
N GLU A 2 -6.85 2.94 -5.53
CA GLU A 2 -7.88 2.07 -6.13
C GLU A 2 -9.14 1.93 -5.25
N ARG A 3 -9.00 1.93 -3.92
CA ARG A 3 -10.15 1.91 -3.00
C ARG A 3 -11.15 3.08 -3.18
N VAL A 4 -10.68 4.26 -3.58
CA VAL A 4 -11.53 5.44 -3.79
C VAL A 4 -12.44 5.24 -5.00
N ARG A 5 -11.96 4.56 -6.03
CA ARG A 5 -12.78 4.21 -7.22
C ARG A 5 -13.89 3.23 -6.89
N ARG A 6 -13.79 2.56 -5.73
CA ARG A 6 -14.72 1.54 -5.23
C ARG A 6 -15.54 2.01 -4.04
N ASP A 7 -15.48 3.31 -3.73
CA ASP A 7 -16.17 3.94 -2.60
C ASP A 7 -15.84 3.29 -1.24
N LEU A 8 -14.61 2.78 -1.10
CA LEU A 8 -14.12 2.19 0.14
C LEU A 8 -13.32 3.20 0.94
N SER A 9 -13.73 3.39 2.20
CA SER A 9 -12.92 4.08 3.20
C SER A 9 -11.71 3.23 3.59
N GLN A 10 -10.69 3.87 4.19
CA GLN A 10 -9.54 3.13 4.73
C GLN A 10 -9.97 2.16 5.84
N GLU A 11 -10.90 2.56 6.70
CA GLU A 11 -11.41 1.69 7.76
C GLU A 11 -12.11 0.45 7.19
N ALA A 12 -12.95 0.63 6.16
CA ALA A 12 -13.65 -0.47 5.51
C ALA A 12 -12.66 -1.45 4.86
N LEU A 13 -11.67 -0.94 4.12
CA LEU A 13 -10.64 -1.80 3.51
C LEU A 13 -9.78 -2.49 4.58
N ALA A 14 -9.41 -1.78 5.65
CA ALA A 14 -8.63 -2.35 6.74
C ALA A 14 -9.35 -3.52 7.41
N HIS A 15 -10.66 -3.39 7.61
CA HIS A 15 -11.50 -4.47 8.12
C HIS A 15 -11.51 -5.68 7.17
N LEU A 16 -11.69 -5.46 5.86
CA LEU A 16 -11.69 -6.53 4.84
C LEU A 16 -10.37 -7.32 4.82
N VAL A 17 -9.24 -6.65 5.03
CA VAL A 17 -7.91 -7.26 5.01
C VAL A 17 -7.34 -7.50 6.41
N ALA A 18 -8.22 -7.59 7.42
CA ALA A 18 -7.90 -7.84 8.84
C ALA A 18 -6.62 -7.12 9.32
N THR A 19 -6.59 -5.81 9.12
CA THR A 19 -5.54 -4.90 9.60
C THR A 19 -6.20 -3.69 10.28
N THR A 20 -5.40 -2.74 10.75
CA THR A 20 -5.90 -1.48 11.33
C THR A 20 -5.94 -0.38 10.28
N GLN A 21 -6.84 0.60 10.47
CA GLN A 21 -6.90 1.78 9.60
C GLN A 21 -5.58 2.58 9.64
N SER A 22 -4.91 2.66 10.79
CA SER A 22 -3.59 3.28 10.92
C SER A 22 -2.54 2.57 10.08
N HIS A 23 -2.46 1.23 10.15
CA HIS A 23 -1.50 0.46 9.37
C HIS A 23 -1.80 0.57 7.87
N LEU A 24 -3.07 0.52 7.46
CA LEU A 24 -3.44 0.76 6.06
C LEU A 24 -3.04 2.16 5.58
N SER A 25 -3.18 3.19 6.43
CA SER A 25 -2.73 4.56 6.12
C SER A 25 -1.20 4.67 5.93
N GLU A 26 -0.42 3.89 6.68
CA GLU A 26 1.03 3.79 6.50
C GLU A 26 1.40 3.07 5.19
N ILE A 27 0.70 1.98 4.86
CA ILE A 27 0.85 1.27 3.58
C ILE A 27 0.57 2.22 2.41
N GLU A 28 -0.54 2.95 2.45
CA GLU A 28 -0.94 3.89 1.40
C GLU A 28 0.03 5.04 1.18
N ARG A 29 0.78 5.42 2.23
CA ARG A 29 1.83 6.44 2.15
C ARG A 29 3.20 5.88 1.77
N GLY A 30 3.34 4.56 1.65
CA GLY A 30 4.61 3.89 1.38
C GLY A 30 5.61 3.95 2.54
N VAL A 31 5.16 4.14 3.78
CA VAL A 31 6.03 4.24 4.97
C VAL A 31 6.02 2.99 5.85
N ALA A 32 5.16 2.01 5.52
CA ALA A 32 5.17 0.69 6.15
C ALA A 32 5.94 -0.33 5.29
N ALA A 33 6.75 -1.17 5.93
CA ALA A 33 7.21 -2.41 5.33
C ALA A 33 6.05 -3.41 5.32
N VAL A 34 5.67 -3.90 4.14
CA VAL A 34 4.51 -4.78 3.97
C VAL A 34 4.95 -6.14 3.44
N GLN A 35 4.38 -7.20 4.00
CA GLN A 35 4.58 -8.56 3.50
C GLN A 35 3.79 -8.78 2.21
N LEU A 36 4.27 -9.70 1.36
CA LEU A 36 3.63 -9.99 0.07
C LEU A 36 2.21 -10.54 0.22
N ASP A 37 1.92 -11.28 1.30
CA ASP A 37 0.58 -11.77 1.60
C ASP A 37 -0.42 -10.63 1.86
N MET A 38 0.02 -9.55 2.52
CA MET A 38 -0.82 -8.36 2.75
C MET A 38 -1.13 -7.67 1.41
N ILE A 39 -0.15 -7.58 0.51
CA ILE A 39 -0.36 -7.03 -0.84
C ILE A 39 -1.40 -7.86 -1.60
N ALA A 40 -1.28 -9.20 -1.56
CA ALA A 40 -2.25 -10.09 -2.20
C ALA A 40 -3.67 -9.90 -1.64
N ARG A 41 -3.81 -9.82 -0.31
CA ARG A 41 -5.11 -9.61 0.35
C ARG A 41 -5.74 -8.26 0.01
N ILE A 42 -4.94 -7.19 -0.08
CA ILE A 42 -5.40 -5.87 -0.52
C ILE A 42 -5.83 -5.92 -1.98
N ALA A 43 -5.08 -6.59 -2.84
CA ALA A 43 -5.40 -6.75 -4.26
C ALA A 43 -6.72 -7.50 -4.46
N ASP A 44 -6.93 -8.60 -3.72
CA ASP A 44 -8.17 -9.38 -3.72
C ASP A 44 -9.36 -8.53 -3.24
N ALA A 45 -9.21 -7.83 -2.11
CA ALA A 45 -10.27 -6.95 -1.59
C ALA A 45 -10.63 -5.80 -2.56
N LEU A 46 -9.65 -5.37 -3.34
CA LEU A 46 -9.80 -4.35 -4.36
C LEU A 46 -10.06 -4.93 -5.75
N LEU A 47 -10.26 -6.25 -5.93
CA LEU A 47 -10.47 -6.92 -7.23
C LEU A 47 -9.55 -6.36 -8.33
N VAL A 48 -8.24 -6.29 -8.05
CA VAL A 48 -7.20 -5.90 -9.01
C VAL A 48 -6.04 -6.88 -8.94
N GLU A 49 -5.21 -6.89 -9.98
CA GLU A 49 -3.97 -7.67 -10.00
C GLU A 49 -2.97 -7.11 -8.96
N PRO A 50 -2.30 -7.95 -8.15
CA PRO A 50 -1.37 -7.49 -7.10
C PRO A 50 -0.26 -6.56 -7.60
N MET A 51 0.23 -6.81 -8.82
CA MET A 51 1.26 -5.98 -9.45
C MET A 51 0.80 -4.53 -9.68
N THR A 52 -0.51 -4.27 -9.76
CA THR A 52 -1.04 -2.89 -9.92
C THR A 52 -0.88 -2.04 -8.66
N LEU A 53 -0.65 -2.68 -7.51
CA LEU A 53 -0.41 -2.01 -6.22
C LEU A 53 1.07 -1.72 -5.97
N LEU A 54 1.96 -2.29 -6.79
CA LEU A 54 3.40 -2.16 -6.62
C LEU A 54 3.91 -1.01 -7.49
N ASP A 55 4.53 -0.03 -6.83
CA ASP A 55 5.29 1.01 -7.52
C ASP A 55 6.77 0.64 -7.49
N LEU A 56 7.22 -0.07 -8.53
CA LEU A 56 8.59 -0.52 -8.70
C LEU A 56 9.49 0.66 -9.08
N HIS A 57 9.84 1.50 -8.11
CA HIS A 57 10.89 2.49 -8.28
C HIS A 57 12.25 1.76 -8.32
N THR A 58 12.90 1.76 -9.49
CA THR A 58 14.31 1.40 -9.59
C THR A 58 15.09 2.46 -8.80
N GLY A 59 15.68 2.06 -7.67
CA GLY A 59 16.05 2.97 -6.58
C GLY A 59 16.92 4.17 -6.96
N ASN A 60 16.58 5.33 -6.41
CA ASN A 60 17.42 6.53 -6.41
C ASN A 60 17.93 6.88 -4.99
N THR A 61 18.06 5.88 -4.12
CA THR A 61 18.48 5.99 -2.70
C THR A 61 19.89 6.56 -2.48
N LEU A 62 20.59 7.02 -3.52
CA LEU A 62 21.94 7.60 -3.41
C LEU A 62 22.00 9.15 -3.37
N ARG A 63 20.88 9.89 -3.30
CA ARG A 63 20.95 11.37 -3.33
C ARG A 63 21.05 12.10 -1.98
N ASN A 64 20.99 11.40 -0.85
CA ASN A 64 20.92 12.06 0.46
C ASN A 64 22.23 12.09 1.27
N THR A 65 23.37 11.71 0.68
CA THR A 65 24.68 11.72 1.38
C THR A 65 25.65 12.83 0.95
N GLU A 66 25.27 13.73 0.03
CA GLU A 66 26.18 14.78 -0.49
C GLU A 66 25.69 16.22 -0.25
N GLN A 67 24.95 16.48 0.83
CA GLN A 67 24.69 17.86 1.28
C GLN A 67 24.84 17.95 2.80
N ASN A 68 26.09 17.95 3.26
CA ASN A 68 26.48 18.52 4.55
C ASN A 68 27.86 19.18 4.39
#